data_AF-A0A4V1ERR7-F1
#
_entry.id   AF-A0A4V1ERR7-F1
#
_cell.length_a   1.000
_cell.length_b   1.000
_cell.length_c   1.000
_cell.angle_alpha   90.00
_cell.angle_beta   90.00
_cell.angle_gamma   90.00
#
_symmetry.space_group_name_H-M   'P 1'
#
loop_
_entity.id
_entity.type
_entity.pdbx_description
1 polymer ?
#
loop_
_entity_poly.entity_id
_entity_poly.type
_entity_poly.pdbx_seq_one_letter_code
_entity_poly.pdbx_strand_id
1 'polypeptide(L)'
;MLRTIDTLSIYNRLKSAGLPEACAKEIAEVFRETIEENLATTTDLKTTESNLTKYIESVRAELKKDIELLRAELRKEIAESKASIIRWVAGMLIAQAALIATLVKLL
;
A
#
# COMPACT_ATOMS: atom_id res chain seq x y z
N MET A 1 -18.40 15.87 16.43
CA MET A 1 -19.87 16.03 16.29
C MET A 1 -20.07 16.96 15.10
N LEU A 2 -20.49 16.46 13.94
CA LEU A 2 -20.84 17.34 12.81
C LEU A 2 -22.03 18.18 13.29
N ARG A 3 -21.88 19.51 13.34
CA ARG A 3 -23.04 20.39 13.45
C ARG A 3 -23.78 20.24 12.13
N THR A 4 -24.92 19.55 12.15
CA THR A 4 -25.89 19.63 11.07
C THR A 4 -26.22 21.09 10.84
N ILE A 5 -26.35 21.49 9.58
CA ILE A 5 -26.70 22.88 9.28
C ILE A 5 -28.12 23.12 9.74
N ASP A 6 -28.25 24.01 10.71
CA ASP A 6 -29.53 24.48 11.19
C ASP A 6 -30.06 25.55 10.23
N THR A 7 -30.74 25.09 9.19
CA THR A 7 -31.39 25.94 8.19
C THR A 7 -32.42 26.88 8.82
N LEU A 8 -33.06 26.48 9.92
CA LEU A 8 -34.01 27.33 10.64
C LEU A 8 -33.27 28.49 11.33
N SER A 9 -32.10 28.23 11.91
CA SER A 9 -31.21 29.27 12.44
C SER A 9 -30.74 30.24 11.34
N ILE A 10 -30.39 29.74 10.16
CA ILE A 10 -30.03 30.60 9.00
C ILE A 10 -31.21 31.47 8.59
N TYR A 11 -32.39 30.88 8.38
CA TYR A 11 -33.62 31.60 8.05
C TYR A 11 -33.94 32.70 9.08
N ASN A 12 -33.91 32.38 10.37
CA ASN A 12 -34.20 33.34 11.45
C ASN A 12 -33.20 34.50 11.48
N ARG A 13 -31.92 34.22 11.21
CA ARG A 13 -30.87 35.26 11.13
C ARG A 13 -31.09 36.18 9.93
N LEU A 14 -31.46 35.63 8.77
CA LEU A 14 -31.75 36.42 7.56
C LEU A 14 -32.98 37.31 7.77
N LYS A 15 -34.04 36.78 8.40
CA LYS A 15 -35.21 37.57 8.77
C LYS A 15 -34.87 38.69 9.77
N SER A 16 -34.04 38.38 10.77
CA SER A 16 -33.59 39.38 11.78
C SER A 16 -32.71 40.47 11.17
N ALA A 17 -32.05 40.19 10.04
CA ALA A 17 -31.29 41.17 9.26
C ALA A 17 -32.16 42.03 8.33
N GLY A 18 -33.49 41.83 8.33
CA GLY A 18 -34.44 42.61 7.54
C GLY A 18 -34.72 42.07 6.13
N LEU A 19 -34.28 40.85 5.80
CA LEU A 19 -34.65 40.24 4.52
C LEU A 19 -36.13 39.83 4.48
N PRO A 20 -36.80 39.96 3.32
CA PRO A 20 -38.14 39.39 3.11
C PRO A 20 -38.15 37.89 3.36
N GLU A 21 -39.26 37.39 3.92
CA GLU A 21 -39.43 35.99 4.31
C GLU A 21 -39.20 35.00 3.17
N ALA A 22 -39.69 35.32 1.97
CA ALA A 22 -39.47 34.49 0.77
C ALA A 22 -37.98 34.37 0.42
N CYS A 23 -37.24 35.49 0.42
CA CYS A 23 -35.80 35.48 0.14
C CYS A 23 -35.01 34.77 1.23
N ALA A 24 -35.36 34.98 2.51
CA ALA A 24 -34.69 34.32 3.63
C ALA A 24 -34.84 32.80 3.57
N LYS A 25 -36.01 32.31 3.16
CA LYS A 25 -36.28 30.88 2.99
C LYS A 25 -35.48 30.29 1.83
N GLU A 26 -35.55 30.90 0.66
CA GLU A 26 -34.84 30.43 -0.53
C GLU A 26 -33.33 30.37 -0.32
N ILE A 27 -32.74 31.42 0.26
CA ILE A 27 -31.31 31.43 0.57
C ILE A 27 -30.95 30.29 1.53
N ALA A 28 -31.75 30.08 2.58
CA ALA A 28 -31.48 29.01 3.55
C ALA A 28 -31.59 27.61 2.92
N GLU A 29 -32.54 27.39 1.99
CA GLU A 29 -32.70 26.13 1.26
C GLU A 29 -31.58 25.89 0.26
N VAL A 30 -31.23 26.87 -0.57
CA VAL A 30 -30.09 26.78 -1.52
C VAL A 30 -28.78 26.50 -0.79
N PHE A 31 -28.54 27.11 0.38
CA PHE A 31 -27.35 26.84 1.18
C PHE A 31 -27.35 25.42 1.76
N ARG A 32 -28.50 24.85 2.12
CA ARG A 32 -28.58 23.46 2.56
C ARG A 32 -28.23 22.53 1.40
N GLU A 33 -28.87 22.70 0.25
CA GLU A 33 -28.66 21.86 -0.93
C GLU A 33 -27.22 21.91 -1.41
N THR A 34 -26.65 23.10 -1.57
CA THR A 34 -25.26 23.27 -2.03
C THR A 34 -24.24 22.56 -1.13
N ILE A 35 -24.50 22.55 0.17
CA ILE A 35 -23.60 21.95 1.17
C ILE A 35 -23.79 20.44 1.24
N GLU A 36 -25.02 19.95 1.13
CA GLU A 36 -25.30 18.51 1.08
C GLU A 36 -24.77 17.86 -0.21
N GLU A 37 -24.78 18.58 -1.34
CA GLU A 37 -24.28 18.07 -2.62
C GLU A 37 -22.75 18.05 -2.75
N ASN A 38 -22.04 19.01 -2.14
CA ASN A 38 -20.60 19.22 -2.39
C ASN A 38 -19.67 18.80 -1.24
N LEU A 39 -20.20 18.41 -0.08
CA LEU A 39 -19.37 18.01 1.05
C LEU A 39 -19.28 16.49 1.17
N ALA A 40 -18.05 15.98 1.17
CA ALA A 40 -17.78 14.64 1.67
C ALA A 40 -18.26 14.55 3.13
N THR A 41 -19.20 13.64 3.38
CA THR A 41 -19.74 13.46 4.72
C THR A 41 -18.68 12.83 5.64
N THR A 42 -18.84 12.95 6.95
CA THR A 42 -17.98 12.20 7.89
C THR A 42 -18.08 10.69 7.67
N THR A 43 -19.19 10.20 7.12
CA THR A 43 -19.35 8.80 6.74
C THR A 43 -18.46 8.44 5.56
N ASP A 44 -18.36 9.29 4.55
CA ASP A 44 -17.48 9.08 3.39
C ASP A 44 -16.01 9.09 3.81
N LEU A 45 -15.63 10.02 4.70
CA LEU A 45 -14.28 10.06 5.25
C LEU A 45 -13.94 8.79 6.04
N LYS A 46 -14.84 8.32 6.93
CA LYS A 46 -14.64 7.07 7.66
C LYS A 46 -14.57 5.85 6.75
N THR A 47 -15.38 5.85 5.68
CA THR A 47 -15.38 4.77 4.69
C THR A 47 -14.06 4.75 3.93
N THR A 48 -13.60 5.90 3.46
CA THR A 48 -12.29 6.05 2.80
C THR A 48 -11.14 5.68 3.74
N GLU A 49 -11.16 6.13 5.00
CA GLU A 49 -10.16 5.77 6.02
C GLU A 49 -10.12 4.24 6.25
N SER A 50 -11.29 3.61 6.37
CA SER A 50 -11.39 2.15 6.51
C SER A 50 -10.83 1.42 5.29
N ASN A 51 -11.17 1.88 4.09
CA ASN A 51 -10.68 1.30 2.84
C ASN A 51 -9.16 1.47 2.69
N LEU A 52 -8.63 2.64 3.01
CA LEU A 52 -7.19 2.90 3.01
C LEU A 52 -6.46 2.02 4.03
N THR A 53 -7.04 1.85 5.22
CA THR A 53 -6.47 0.97 6.25
C THR A 53 -6.38 -0.48 5.75
N LYS A 54 -7.47 -1.01 5.17
CA LYS A 54 -7.48 -2.35 4.58
C LYS A 54 -6.48 -2.49 3.43
N TYR A 55 -6.38 -1.49 2.57
CA TYR A 55 -5.42 -1.49 1.47
C TYR A 55 -3.97 -1.51 1.98
N ILE A 56 -3.65 -0.69 2.99
CA ILE A 56 -2.34 -0.68 3.64
C ILE A 56 -2.02 -2.05 4.26
N GLU A 57 -2.97 -2.68 4.93
CA GLU A 57 -2.80 -4.03 5.49
C GLU A 57 -2.56 -5.07 4.40
N SER A 58 -3.32 -5.02 3.31
CA SER A 58 -3.15 -5.90 2.14
C SER A 58 -1.75 -5.76 1.53
N VAL A 59 -1.32 -4.54 1.25
CA VAL A 59 0.01 -4.27 0.67
C VAL A 59 1.12 -4.71 1.62
N ARG A 60 0.97 -4.50 2.94
CA ARG A 60 1.95 -4.99 3.93
C ARG A 60 2.03 -6.52 3.94
N ALA A 61 0.91 -7.22 3.84
CA ALA A 61 0.89 -8.68 3.80
C ALA A 61 1.54 -9.23 2.52
N GLU A 62 1.25 -8.61 1.37
CA GLU A 62 1.85 -8.96 0.08
C GLU A 62 3.36 -8.75 0.08
N LEU A 63 3.83 -7.57 0.50
CA LEU A 63 5.27 -7.28 0.61
C LEU A 63 5.99 -8.24 1.56
N LYS A 64 5.36 -8.62 2.68
CA LYS A 64 5.95 -9.61 3.60
C LYS A 64 6.11 -10.97 2.92
N LYS A 65 5.12 -11.40 2.14
CA LYS A 65 5.17 -12.66 1.39
C LYS A 65 6.27 -12.62 0.33
N ASP A 66 6.37 -11.52 -0.43
CA ASP A 66 7.38 -11.36 -1.47
C ASP A 66 8.79 -11.36 -0.90
N ILE A 67 9.00 -10.71 0.25
CA ILE A 67 10.29 -10.74 0.97
C ILE A 67 10.67 -12.17 1.36
N GLU A 68 9.73 -12.96 1.90
CA GLU A 68 10.01 -14.35 2.29
C GLU A 68 10.27 -15.23 1.06
N LEU A 69 9.56 -15.02 -0.05
CA LEU A 69 9.81 -15.71 -1.31
C LEU A 69 11.21 -15.40 -1.86
N LEU A 70 11.57 -14.11 -1.96
CA LEU A 70 12.89 -13.68 -2.41
C LEU A 70 14.00 -14.22 -1.51
N ARG A 71 13.79 -14.27 -0.20
CA ARG A 71 14.74 -14.89 0.74
C ARG A 71 14.92 -16.38 0.49
N ALA A 72 13.84 -17.10 0.19
CA ALA A 72 13.89 -18.53 -0.13
C ALA A 72 14.62 -18.78 -1.46
N GLU A 73 14.30 -18.00 -2.49
CA GLU A 73 14.95 -18.05 -3.80
C GLU A 73 16.45 -17.75 -3.69
N LEU A 74 16.83 -16.67 -2.99
CA LEU A 74 18.23 -16.32 -2.80
C LEU A 74 19.01 -17.41 -2.05
N ARG A 75 18.40 -18.02 -1.01
CA ARG A 75 19.03 -19.16 -0.30
C ARG A 75 19.26 -20.35 -1.23
N LYS A 76 18.28 -20.65 -2.08
CA LYS A 76 18.37 -21.73 -3.06
C LYS A 76 19.48 -21.45 -4.08
N GLU A 77 19.51 -20.27 -4.69
CA GLU A 77 20.53 -19.90 -5.67
C GLU A 77 21.95 -19.92 -5.08
N ILE A 78 22.11 -19.46 -3.82
CA ILE A 78 23.39 -19.55 -3.12
C ILE A 78 23.81 -21.02 -2.91
N ALA A 79 22.87 -21.89 -2.52
CA ALA A 79 23.16 -23.31 -2.33
C ALA A 79 23.53 -24.00 -3.67
N GLU A 80 22.82 -23.69 -4.74
CA GLU A 80 23.09 -24.19 -6.09
C GLU A 80 24.44 -23.71 -6.61
N SER A 81 24.78 -22.43 -6.41
CA SER A 81 26.07 -21.87 -6.76
C SER A 81 27.22 -22.54 -5.99
N LYS A 82 27.08 -22.71 -4.67
CA LYS A 82 28.04 -23.45 -3.84
C LYS A 82 28.23 -24.89 -4.34
N ALA A 83 27.14 -25.59 -4.62
CA ALA A 83 27.20 -26.97 -5.13
C ALA A 83 27.84 -27.05 -6.52
N SER A 84 27.59 -26.07 -7.39
CA SER A 84 28.24 -25.94 -8.70
C SER A 84 29.76 -25.75 -8.55
N ILE A 85 30.18 -24.80 -7.70
CA ILE A 85 31.59 -24.53 -7.44
C ILE A 85 32.29 -25.79 -6.89
N ILE A 86 31.69 -26.48 -5.92
CA ILE A 86 32.27 -27.71 -5.35
C ILE A 86 32.47 -28.78 -6.43
N ARG A 87 31.48 -28.98 -7.31
CA ARG A 87 31.60 -29.96 -8.41
C ARG A 87 32.73 -29.61 -9.36
N TRP A 88 32.86 -28.35 -9.77
CA TRP A 88 33.94 -27.91 -10.66
C TRP A 88 35.31 -28.03 -10.02
N VAL A 89 35.45 -27.61 -8.76
CA VAL A 89 36.71 -27.72 -8.01
C VAL A 89 37.10 -29.19 -7.83
N ALA A 90 36.17 -30.06 -7.45
CA ALA A 90 36.44 -31.49 -7.32
C ALA A 90 36.90 -32.11 -8.65
N GLY A 91 36.23 -31.79 -9.76
CA GLY A 91 36.63 -32.23 -11.10
C GLY A 91 38.03 -31.77 -11.47
N MET A 92 38.37 -30.50 -11.19
CA MET A 92 39.69 -29.94 -11.45
C MET A 92 40.78 -30.62 -10.62
N LEU A 93 40.53 -30.89 -9.33
CA LEU A 93 41.47 -31.59 -8.46
C LEU A 93 41.75 -33.02 -8.94
N ILE A 94 40.72 -33.74 -9.40
CA ILE A 94 40.88 -35.08 -9.97
C ILE A 94 41.74 -35.01 -11.25
N ALA A 95 41.48 -34.04 -12.13
CA ALA A 95 42.26 -33.84 -13.35
C ALA A 95 43.74 -33.53 -13.03
N GLN A 96 44.00 -32.65 -12.06
CA GLN A 96 45.35 -32.34 -11.60
C GLN A 96 46.05 -33.57 -11.01
N ALA A 97 45.37 -34.37 -10.19
CA ALA A 97 45.94 -35.59 -9.62
C ALA A 97 46.32 -36.61 -10.70
N ALA A 98 45.49 -36.76 -11.74
CA ALA A 98 45.80 -37.62 -12.88
C ALA A 98 47.05 -37.14 -13.63
N LEU A 99 47.15 -35.83 -13.91
CA LEU A 99 48.33 -35.25 -14.56
C LEU A 99 49.60 -35.47 -13.73
N ILE A 100 49.56 -35.23 -12.42
CA ILE A 100 50.70 -35.46 -11.52
C ILE A 100 51.11 -36.94 -11.54
N ALA A 101 50.16 -37.88 -11.46
CA ALA A 101 50.45 -39.31 -11.52
C ALA A 101 51.13 -39.71 -12.84
N THR A 102 50.72 -39.14 -13.97
CA THR A 102 51.37 -39.39 -15.26
C THR A 102 52.80 -38.84 -15.32
N LEU A 103 53.04 -37.64 -14.76
CA LEU A 103 54.38 -37.04 -14.71
C LEU A 103 55.33 -37.86 -13.83
N VAL A 104 54.87 -38.30 -12.65
CA VAL A 104 55.67 -39.13 -11.72
C VAL A 104 56.04 -40.47 -12.35
N LYS A 105 55.18 -41.07 -13.18
CA LYS A 105 55.48 -42.33 -13.86
C LYS A 105 56.51 -42.17 -15.00
N LEU A 106 56.72 -40.95 -15.49
CA LEU A 106 57.58 -40.64 -16.64
C LEU A 106 58.99 -40.15 -16.23
N LEU A 107 59.15 -39.78 -14.95
CA LEU A 107 60.44 -39.52 -14.28
C LEU A 107 61.06 -40.81 -13.75
#